data_AF-A0A2E8VV09-F1
#
_entry.id   AF-A0A2E8VV09-F1
#
_cell.length_a   1.000
_cell.length_b   1.000
_cell.length_c   1.000
_cell.angle_alpha   90.00
_cell.angle_beta   90.00
_cell.angle_gamma   90.00
#
_symmetry.space_group_name_H-M   'P 1'
#
loop_
_entity.id
_entity.type
_entity.pdbx_description
1 polymer ?
#
loop_
_entity_poly.entity_id
_entity_poly.type
_entity_poly.pdbx_seq_one_letter_code
_entity_poly.pdbx_strand_id
1 'polypeptide(L)' 'MGQSGNQVRICSIVMLCFEWARACAFWQTALGYEIAHVNPAGDFMILRDPAGRGPNLSLDKVPGRVERRG' A
#
# COMPACT_ATOMS: atom_id res chain seq x y z
N MET A 1 34.15 -15.57 0.05
CA MET A 1 32.93 -15.02 0.67
C MET A 1 32.58 -13.74 -0.10
N GLY A 2 31.70 -13.82 -1.10
CA GLY A 2 31.32 -12.64 -1.89
C GLY A 2 30.52 -11.69 -1.01
N GLN A 3 30.93 -10.43 -0.91
CA GLN A 3 30.11 -9.41 -0.25
C GLN A 3 28.79 -9.30 -1.02
N SER A 4 27.71 -9.78 -0.41
CA SER A 4 26.36 -9.48 -0.85
C SER A 4 26.21 -7.97 -0.78
N GLY A 5 26.33 -7.30 -1.93
CA GLY A 5 26.12 -5.87 -2.04
C GLY A 5 24.80 -5.51 -1.36
N ASN A 6 24.80 -4.45 -0.57
CA ASN A 6 23.64 -4.02 0.20
C ASN A 6 22.45 -3.79 -0.75
N GLN A 7 21.59 -4.81 -0.90
CA GLN A 7 20.51 -4.80 -1.87
C GLN A 7 19.44 -3.85 -1.36
N VAL A 8 19.29 -2.71 -2.02
CA VAL A 8 18.25 -1.74 -1.70
C VAL A 8 16.88 -2.41 -1.91
N ARG A 9 16.04 -2.38 -0.88
CA ARG A 9 14.65 -2.85 -0.93
C ARG A 9 13.70 -1.69 -0.61
N ILE A 10 12.55 -1.69 -1.27
CA ILE A 10 11.44 -0.80 -0.92
C ILE A 10 10.76 -1.40 0.31
N CYS A 11 10.72 -0.65 1.42
CA CYS A 11 10.02 -1.10 2.64
C CYS A 11 8.54 -0.72 2.64
N SER A 12 8.18 0.44 2.07
CA SER A 12 6.81 0.94 2.08
C SER A 12 6.53 1.83 0.87
N ILE A 13 5.32 1.76 0.37
CA ILE A 13 4.78 2.63 -0.68
C ILE A 13 3.50 3.27 -0.13
N VAL A 14 3.30 4.57 -0.36
CA VAL A 14 2.06 5.27 0.00
C VAL A 14 1.35 5.69 -1.28
N MET A 15 0.05 5.41 -1.37
CA MET A 15 -0.78 5.72 -2.53
C MET A 15 -1.98 6.56 -2.11
N LEU A 16 -2.11 7.75 -2.69
CA LEU A 16 -3.32 8.56 -2.59
C LEU A 16 -4.45 7.89 -3.38
N CYS A 17 -5.55 7.55 -2.71
CA CYS A 17 -6.59 6.69 -3.23
C CYS A 17 -7.97 7.32 -3.05
N PHE A 18 -8.62 7.64 -4.18
CA PHE A 18 -10.02 8.05 -4.19
C PHE A 18 -10.95 6.85 -3.94
N GLU A 19 -10.81 5.79 -4.75
CA GLU A 19 -11.58 4.55 -4.58
C GLU A 19 -10.92 3.62 -3.53
N TRP A 20 -10.78 4.11 -2.31
CA TRP A 20 -10.00 3.48 -1.23
C TRP A 20 -10.39 2.03 -0.93
N ALA A 21 -11.69 1.75 -0.77
CA ALA A 21 -12.18 0.39 -0.52
C ALA A 21 -11.92 -0.55 -1.70
N ARG A 22 -12.04 -0.04 -2.93
CA ARG A 22 -11.80 -0.82 -4.16
C ARG A 22 -10.32 -1.15 -4.33
N ALA A 23 -9.44 -0.19 -4.03
CA ALA A 23 -8.00 -0.41 -4.03
C ALA A 23 -7.61 -1.48 -3.00
N CYS A 24 -8.17 -1.43 -1.79
CA CYS A 24 -7.97 -2.46 -0.78
C CYS A 24 -8.40 -3.86 -1.28
N ALA A 25 -9.64 -3.99 -1.79
CA ALA A 25 -10.14 -5.24 -2.33
C ALA A 25 -9.30 -5.78 -3.50
N PHE A 26 -8.79 -4.88 -4.35
CA PHE A 26 -7.89 -5.26 -5.43
C PHE A 26 -6.61 -5.91 -4.91
N TRP A 27 -5.92 -5.28 -3.95
CA TRP A 27 -4.66 -5.82 -3.41
C TRP A 27 -4.85 -7.11 -2.62
N GLN A 28 -5.96 -7.24 -1.88
CA GLN A 28 -6.34 -8.50 -1.24
C GLN A 28 -6.55 -9.62 -2.27
N THR A 29 -7.27 -9.33 -3.35
CA THR A 29 -7.62 -10.35 -4.36
C THR A 29 -6.44 -10.71 -5.26
N ALA A 30 -5.71 -9.71 -5.74
CA ALA A 30 -4.65 -9.90 -6.73
C ALA A 30 -3.38 -10.51 -6.12
N LEU A 31 -3.01 -10.08 -4.91
CA LEU A 31 -1.74 -10.44 -4.28
C LEU A 31 -1.89 -11.07 -2.88
N GLY A 32 -3.09 -11.20 -2.34
CA GLY A 32 -3.30 -11.77 -1.00
C GLY A 32 -2.80 -10.88 0.13
N TYR A 33 -2.70 -9.56 -0.09
CA TYR A 33 -2.28 -8.64 0.97
C TYR A 33 -3.37 -8.57 2.04
N GLU A 34 -2.99 -8.44 3.31
CA GLU A 34 -3.92 -8.32 4.43
C GLU A 34 -3.89 -6.92 5.04
N ILE A 35 -5.01 -6.51 5.65
CA ILE A 35 -5.07 -5.25 6.42
C ILE A 35 -4.29 -5.43 7.71
N ALA A 36 -3.16 -4.73 7.83
CA ALA A 36 -2.34 -4.73 9.03
C ALA A 36 -2.77 -3.65 10.03
N HIS A 37 -3.23 -2.51 9.52
CA HIS A 37 -3.63 -1.37 10.33
C HIS A 37 -4.63 -0.47 9.59
N VAL A 38 -5.57 0.10 10.32
CA VAL A 38 -6.39 1.24 9.90
C VAL A 38 -6.30 2.28 11.01
N ASN A 39 -6.05 3.53 10.64
CA ASN A 39 -5.96 4.58 11.63
C ASN A 39 -7.35 4.91 12.22
N PRO A 40 -7.42 5.58 13.38
CA PRO A 40 -8.71 5.89 14.02
C PRO A 40 -9.65 6.76 13.17
N ALA A 41 -9.11 7.60 12.29
CA ALA A 41 -9.89 8.47 11.41
C ALA A 41 -10.52 7.70 10.22
N GLY A 42 -10.05 6.49 9.93
CA GLY A 42 -10.57 5.67 8.83
C GLY A 42 -10.25 6.22 7.43
N ASP A 43 -9.21 7.04 7.31
CA ASP A 43 -8.71 7.61 6.06
C ASP A 43 -7.34 7.06 5.66
N PHE A 44 -6.68 6.29 6.54
CA PHE A 44 -5.39 5.68 6.26
C PHE A 44 -5.40 4.19 6.62
N MET A 45 -4.91 3.37 5.68
CA MET A 45 -4.80 1.91 5.86
C MET A 45 -3.42 1.43 5.44
N ILE A 46 -2.89 0.45 6.16
CA ILE A 46 -1.67 -0.28 5.78
C ILE A 46 -2.06 -1.71 5.43
N LEU A 47 -1.66 -2.13 4.22
CA LEU A 47 -1.70 -3.50 3.75
C LEU A 47 -0.30 -4.11 3.78
N ARG A 48 -0.20 -5.41 4.06
CA ARG A 48 1.07 -6.16 4.03
C ARG A 48 0.92 -7.51 3.35
N ASP A 49 2.00 -8.01 2.73
CA ASP A 49 2.08 -9.43 2.35
C ASP A 49 2.21 -10.27 3.65
N PRO A 50 1.35 -11.27 3.88
CA PRO A 50 1.34 -12.05 5.12
C PRO A 50 2.63 -12.86 5.32
N ALA A 51 3.39 -13.13 4.26
CA ALA A 51 4.69 -13.79 4.32
C ALA A 51 5.88 -12.80 4.30
N GLY A 52 5.63 -11.48 4.36
CA GLY A 52 6.66 -10.45 4.43
C GLY A 52 7.51 -10.32 3.16
N ARG A 53 7.02 -10.82 2.01
CA ARG A 53 7.78 -10.83 0.75
C ARG A 53 7.74 -9.49 0.01
N GLY A 54 6.68 -8.72 0.21
CA GLY A 54 6.44 -7.42 -0.42
C GLY A 54 6.63 -6.24 0.53
N PRO A 55 6.65 -5.01 -0.01
CA PRO A 55 6.60 -3.80 0.81
C PRO A 55 5.24 -3.68 1.51
N ASN A 56 5.17 -2.83 2.53
CA ASN A 56 3.90 -2.34 3.01
C ASN A 56 3.27 -1.43 1.94
N LEU A 57 1.96 -1.56 1.73
CA LEU A 57 1.18 -0.66 0.88
C LEU A 57 0.25 0.16 1.76
N SER A 58 0.54 1.46 1.88
CA SER A 58 -0.33 2.39 2.58
C SER A 58 -1.30 3.05 1.60
N LEU A 59 -2.60 2.99 1.91
CA LEU A 59 -3.66 3.64 1.16
C LEU A 59 -4.16 4.84 1.95
N ASP A 60 -3.89 6.04 1.43
CA ASP A 60 -4.29 7.32 2.01
C ASP A 60 -5.48 7.90 1.24
N LYS A 61 -6.62 8.05 1.91
CA LYS A 61 -7.91 8.34 1.29
C LYS A 61 -8.00 9.82 0.91
N VAL A 62 -8.24 10.08 -0.37
CA VAL A 62 -8.45 11.45 -0.88
C VAL A 62 -9.91 11.66 -1.34
N PRO A 63 -10.47 12.87 -1.18
CA PRO A 63 -11.90 13.13 -1.34
C PRO A 63 -12.42 13.02 -2.78
N GLY A 64 -11.55 13.00 -3.79
CA GLY A 64 -11.98 13.02 -5.19
C GLY A 64 -10.87 12.59 -6.14
N ARG A 65 -11.26 12.20 -7.36
CA ARG A 65 -10.31 12.10 -8.46
C ARG A 65 -9.71 13.49 -8.68
N VAL A 66 -8.38 13.62 -8.51
CA VAL A 66 -7.68 14.84 -8.91
C VAL A 66 -7.82 14.95 -10.43
N GLU A 67 -8.74 15.79 -10.89
CA GLU A 67 -8.81 16.16 -12.29
C GLU A 67 -7.53 16.93 -12.61
N ARG A 68 -6.69 16.33 -13.46
CA ARG A 68 -5.50 17.02 -13.98
C ARG A 68 -6.03 18.21 -14.77
N ARG A 69 -5.84 19.44 -14.28
CA ARG A 69 -5.91 20.62 -15.16
C ARG A 69 -4.82 20.46 -16.20
N GLY A 70 -5.24 20.24 -17.44
CA GLY A 70 -4.38 20.33 -18.63
C GLY A 70 -3.98 21.77 -18.91
#